data_AF-A0A820GE35-F1
#
_entry.id   AF-A0A820GE35-F1
#
_cell.length_a   1.000
_cell.length_b   1.000
_cell.length_c   1.000
_cell.angle_alpha   90.00
_cell.angle_beta   90.00
_cell.angle_gamma   90.00
#
_symmetry.space_group_name_H-M   'P 1'
#
loop_
_entity.id
_entity.type
_entity.pdbx_description
1 polymer ?
#
loop_
_entity_poly.entity_id
_entity_poly.type
_entity_poly.pdbx_seq_one_letter_code
_entity_poly.pdbx_strand_id
1 'polypeptide(L)'
;MPLVFLKRSVYTAIKSISEPIYSSPIPSTTTTTTTASGRMQAWIIYYYGNNQQFTISDSVQLPIILSPKDVLIKVSASSINQIDIRRREGYGGKLINAYQSMKAILQLGGSQVDKLEFPLILGRDFCGEIIRKGPNVTKFNIGDKVYGALNVTRQGSFAQYCAAGEDEICIKPNNISDEEAAALPLVSLTSWYAIQKFSGFNEQNALGKRALVIGASGGVGHIATQ
;
A
#
# COMPACT_ATOMS: atom_id res chain seq x y z
N MET A 1 -8.71 -33.52 -21.91
CA MET A 1 -9.25 -32.47 -21.02
C MET A 1 -8.54 -31.17 -21.39
N PRO A 2 -9.19 -30.20 -22.06
CA PRO A 2 -8.47 -29.07 -22.65
C PRO A 2 -8.08 -28.05 -21.58
N LEU A 3 -6.82 -27.59 -21.65
CA LEU A 3 -6.28 -26.49 -20.85
C LEU A 3 -6.98 -25.19 -21.22
N VAL A 4 -7.69 -24.60 -20.26
CA VAL A 4 -8.21 -23.23 -20.34
C VAL A 4 -7.08 -22.28 -19.92
N PHE A 5 -6.53 -21.53 -20.87
CA PHE A 5 -5.62 -20.43 -20.58
C PHE A 5 -6.44 -19.23 -20.07
N LEU A 6 -6.36 -18.94 -18.78
CA LEU A 6 -6.83 -17.67 -18.22
C LEU A 6 -5.86 -16.56 -18.66
N LYS A 7 -6.28 -15.72 -19.62
CA LYS A 7 -5.62 -14.43 -19.88
C LYS A 7 -5.74 -13.57 -18.62
N ARG A 8 -4.62 -13.33 -17.93
CA ARG A 8 -4.55 -12.35 -16.82
C ARG A 8 -4.26 -10.98 -17.41
N SER A 9 -5.22 -10.05 -17.29
CA SER A 9 -5.04 -8.67 -17.69
C SER A 9 -4.07 -7.94 -16.77
N VAL A 10 -3.38 -6.99 -17.37
CA VAL A 10 -2.21 -6.24 -16.91
C VAL A 10 -2.64 -5.08 -16.01
N TYR A 11 -1.75 -4.70 -15.10
CA TYR A 11 -1.75 -3.52 -14.22
C TYR A 11 -2.77 -2.42 -14.54
N THR A 12 -3.61 -2.07 -13.55
CA THR A 12 -4.40 -0.84 -13.56
C THR A 12 -4.07 -0.07 -12.29
N ALA A 13 -3.30 1.02 -12.44
CA ALA A 13 -3.29 2.08 -11.44
C ALA A 13 -4.63 2.81 -11.53
N ILE A 14 -5.37 2.90 -10.42
CA ILE A 14 -6.65 3.61 -10.40
C ILE A 14 -6.36 5.09 -10.14
N LYS A 15 -6.57 5.92 -11.17
CA LYS A 15 -6.57 7.38 -11.06
C LYS A 15 -7.78 7.81 -10.21
N SER A 16 -7.59 8.75 -9.27
CA SER A 16 -8.73 9.37 -8.58
C SER A 16 -9.70 9.96 -9.62
N ILE A 17 -10.99 9.66 -9.48
CA ILE A 17 -12.02 9.99 -10.46
C ILE A 17 -12.12 11.51 -10.57
N SER A 18 -11.57 12.07 -11.64
CA SER A 18 -11.80 13.46 -12.05
C SER A 18 -11.78 13.52 -13.57
N GLU A 19 -12.94 13.31 -14.20
CA GLU A 19 -13.20 13.70 -15.59
C GLU A 19 -14.57 14.40 -15.72
N PRO A 20 -14.73 15.29 -16.71
CA PRO A 20 -15.50 16.51 -16.56
C PRO A 20 -16.94 16.41 -17.08
N ILE A 21 -17.89 16.89 -16.30
CA ILE A 21 -19.23 17.25 -16.80
C ILE A 21 -19.21 18.74 -17.15
N TYR A 22 -19.82 19.05 -18.29
CA TYR A 22 -19.84 20.35 -18.95
C TYR A 22 -20.29 21.53 -18.06
N SER A 23 -19.83 22.70 -18.46
CA SER A 23 -19.62 23.97 -17.76
C SER A 23 -20.80 24.65 -17.05
N SER A 24 -20.50 25.21 -15.87
CA SER A 24 -20.92 26.56 -15.45
C SER A 24 -19.80 27.17 -14.58
N PRO A 25 -19.59 28.50 -14.59
CA PRO A 25 -18.40 29.10 -13.99
C PRO A 25 -18.46 29.01 -12.47
N ILE A 26 -17.48 28.33 -11.85
CA ILE A 26 -17.30 28.27 -10.40
C ILE A 26 -16.43 29.47 -9.99
N PRO A 27 -16.81 30.26 -8.98
CA PRO A 27 -15.97 31.33 -8.47
C PRO A 27 -14.70 30.76 -7.83
N SER A 28 -13.57 31.38 -8.16
CA SER A 28 -12.25 31.05 -7.66
C SER A 28 -12.13 31.32 -6.16
N THR A 29 -12.15 30.28 -5.35
CA THR A 29 -11.57 30.30 -4.00
C THR A 29 -10.86 28.98 -3.75
N THR A 30 -9.53 29.03 -3.84
CA THR A 30 -8.63 28.01 -3.33
C THR A 30 -8.77 27.96 -1.81
N THR A 31 -9.52 27.00 -1.30
CA THR A 31 -9.56 26.71 0.12
C THR A 31 -8.93 25.34 0.35
N THR A 32 -7.74 25.34 0.95
CA THR A 32 -7.08 24.16 1.50
C THR A 32 -7.95 23.61 2.63
N THR A 33 -8.87 22.70 2.31
CA THR A 33 -9.71 22.07 3.33
C THR A 33 -8.91 21.00 4.06
N THR A 34 -8.23 21.42 5.13
CA THR A 34 -7.85 20.53 6.23
C THR A 34 -9.14 19.88 6.74
N THR A 35 -9.30 18.56 6.60
CA THR A 35 -10.52 17.85 7.01
C THR A 35 -10.73 17.96 8.53
N ALA A 36 -11.61 18.86 8.94
CA ALA A 36 -11.96 19.16 10.33
C ALA A 36 -12.65 17.98 11.08
N SER A 37 -12.98 16.88 10.41
CA SER A 37 -13.78 15.78 10.99
C SER A 37 -12.98 14.58 11.49
N GLY A 38 -11.65 14.53 11.32
CA GLY A 38 -10.85 13.36 11.71
C GLY A 38 -11.19 12.07 10.95
N ARG A 39 -11.92 12.18 9.83
CA ARG A 39 -12.39 11.08 8.99
C ARG A 39 -11.82 11.17 7.57
N MET A 40 -11.86 10.07 6.86
CA MET A 40 -11.38 9.92 5.49
C MET A 40 -12.24 8.94 4.70
N GLN A 41 -12.14 9.04 3.37
CA GLN A 41 -12.66 8.04 2.46
C GLN A 41 -11.70 6.86 2.32
N ALA A 42 -12.23 5.63 2.33
CA ALA A 42 -11.48 4.42 2.03
C ALA A 42 -12.36 3.31 1.45
N TRP A 43 -11.72 2.40 0.71
CA TRP A 43 -12.29 1.11 0.35
C TRP A 43 -12.07 0.12 1.49
N ILE A 44 -13.18 -0.40 2.03
CA ILE A 44 -13.17 -1.33 3.16
C ILE A 44 -13.88 -2.62 2.81
N ILE A 45 -13.50 -3.68 3.50
CA ILE A 45 -14.28 -4.92 3.60
C ILE A 45 -14.62 -5.18 5.08
N TYR A 46 -15.80 -5.72 5.34
CA TYR A 46 -16.23 -6.12 6.70
C TYR A 46 -16.08 -7.62 6.94
N TYR A 47 -15.99 -8.39 5.86
CA TYR A 47 -15.83 -9.84 5.87
C TYR A 47 -14.98 -10.24 4.68
N TYR A 48 -14.38 -11.42 4.77
CA TYR A 48 -13.71 -12.02 3.63
C TYR A 48 -14.69 -12.46 2.55
N GLY A 49 -14.23 -12.45 1.30
CA GLY A 49 -15.02 -12.93 0.17
C GLY A 49 -14.53 -12.46 -1.18
N ASN A 50 -15.46 -12.44 -2.14
CA ASN A 50 -15.21 -12.03 -3.52
C ASN A 50 -15.20 -10.48 -3.68
N ASN A 51 -15.11 -9.98 -4.92
CA ASN A 51 -15.08 -8.54 -5.22
C ASN A 51 -16.26 -7.74 -4.63
N GLN A 52 -17.42 -8.35 -4.40
CA GLN A 52 -18.63 -7.67 -3.91
C GLN A 52 -18.52 -7.21 -2.44
N GLN A 53 -17.46 -7.63 -1.74
CA GLN A 53 -17.23 -7.21 -0.34
C GLN A 53 -16.68 -5.79 -0.21
N PHE A 54 -16.13 -5.22 -1.27
CA PHE A 54 -15.59 -3.86 -1.24
C PHE A 54 -16.70 -2.83 -1.16
N THR A 55 -16.62 -1.96 -0.16
CA THR A 55 -17.51 -0.81 0.03
C THR A 55 -16.67 0.45 0.19
N ILE A 56 -17.07 1.55 -0.46
CA ILE A 56 -16.51 2.86 -0.18
C ILE A 56 -17.19 3.42 1.07
N SER A 57 -16.40 3.84 2.05
CA SER A 57 -16.90 4.56 3.23
C SER A 57 -16.22 5.92 3.31
N ASP A 58 -17.01 6.98 3.49
CA ASP A 58 -16.53 8.37 3.65
C ASP A 58 -16.28 8.76 5.12
N SER A 59 -16.45 7.80 6.03
CA SER A 59 -16.47 8.03 7.47
C SER A 59 -15.41 7.24 8.24
N VAL A 60 -14.42 6.68 7.54
CA VAL A 60 -13.34 5.91 8.17
C VAL A 60 -12.48 6.86 9.01
N GLN A 61 -12.13 6.47 10.24
CA GLN A 61 -11.27 7.31 11.07
C GLN A 61 -9.87 7.44 10.46
N LEU A 62 -9.29 8.64 10.55
CA LEU A 62 -7.90 8.85 10.16
C LEU A 62 -6.97 7.93 10.96
N PRO A 63 -5.94 7.35 10.34
CA PRO A 63 -4.93 6.58 11.06
C PRO A 63 -4.28 7.41 12.16
N ILE A 64 -4.23 6.83 13.36
CA ILE A 64 -3.52 7.40 14.50
C ILE A 64 -2.07 6.90 14.44
N ILE A 65 -1.10 7.80 14.60
CA ILE A 65 0.31 7.44 14.72
C ILE A 65 0.48 6.78 16.09
N LEU A 66 0.68 5.46 16.10
CA LEU A 66 0.82 4.68 17.34
C LEU A 66 2.29 4.53 17.77
N SER A 67 3.21 4.55 16.81
CA SER A 67 4.66 4.48 17.06
C SER A 67 5.30 5.86 16.88
N PRO A 68 6.29 6.23 17.70
CA PRO A 68 7.00 7.49 17.52
C PRO A 68 7.83 7.55 16.23
N LYS A 69 8.01 6.41 15.54
CA LYS A 69 8.65 6.28 14.23
C LYS A 69 7.67 6.15 13.07
N ASP A 70 6.37 6.31 13.31
CA ASP A 70 5.38 6.27 12.24
C ASP A 70 5.16 7.66 11.62
N VAL A 71 4.73 7.67 10.37
CA VAL A 71 4.26 8.85 9.64
C VAL A 71 2.82 8.63 9.19
N LEU A 72 2.08 9.74 9.03
CA LEU A 72 0.79 9.77 8.36
C LEU A 72 0.98 10.38 6.96
N ILE A 73 0.53 9.65 5.95
CA ILE A 73 0.72 10.00 4.55
C ILE A 73 -0.64 10.26 3.92
N LYS A 74 -0.76 11.36 3.16
CA LYS A 74 -1.87 11.60 2.23
C LYS A 74 -1.56 10.86 0.94
N VAL A 75 -2.35 9.84 0.62
CA VAL A 75 -2.13 8.96 -0.53
C VAL A 75 -2.54 9.68 -1.82
N SER A 76 -1.62 9.76 -2.78
CA SER A 76 -1.90 10.21 -4.14
C SER A 76 -2.30 9.05 -5.04
N ALA A 77 -1.60 7.92 -4.93
CA ALA A 77 -1.79 6.75 -5.77
C ALA A 77 -1.46 5.46 -5.01
N SER A 78 -2.07 4.35 -5.43
CA SER A 78 -1.86 3.00 -4.90
C SER A 78 -1.89 1.99 -6.04
N SER A 79 -1.18 0.88 -5.89
CA SER A 79 -1.26 -0.25 -6.82
C SER A 79 -2.10 -1.40 -6.24
N ILE A 80 -2.59 -2.27 -7.13
CA ILE A 80 -3.26 -3.53 -6.77
C ILE A 80 -2.30 -4.69 -7.01
N ASN A 81 -2.13 -5.53 -6.01
CA ASN A 81 -1.31 -6.74 -6.07
C ASN A 81 -2.15 -8.01 -5.92
N GLN A 82 -1.59 -9.15 -6.32
CA GLN A 82 -2.24 -10.46 -6.13
C GLN A 82 -2.51 -10.77 -4.64
N ILE A 83 -1.68 -10.23 -3.74
CA ILE A 83 -1.88 -10.39 -2.30
C ILE A 83 -3.12 -9.66 -1.80
N ASP A 84 -3.54 -8.55 -2.41
CA ASP A 84 -4.76 -7.83 -2.02
C ASP A 84 -6.00 -8.70 -2.29
N ILE A 85 -6.02 -9.35 -3.45
CA ILE A 85 -7.09 -10.29 -3.84
C ILE A 85 -7.13 -11.48 -2.86
N ARG A 86 -5.96 -12.08 -2.57
CA ARG A 86 -5.88 -13.22 -1.64
C ARG A 86 -6.25 -12.82 -0.21
N ARG A 87 -5.82 -11.64 0.25
CA ARG A 87 -6.14 -11.13 1.60
C ARG A 87 -7.64 -10.87 1.71
N ARG A 88 -8.29 -10.32 0.69
CA ARG A 88 -9.75 -10.20 0.63
C ARG A 88 -10.46 -11.55 0.77
N GLU A 89 -9.88 -12.61 0.21
CA GLU A 89 -10.40 -13.99 0.30
C GLU A 89 -10.07 -14.69 1.63
N GLY A 90 -9.36 -14.03 2.56
CA GLY A 90 -9.03 -14.55 3.88
C GLY A 90 -7.62 -15.13 4.02
N TYR A 91 -6.80 -15.09 2.97
CA TYR A 91 -5.43 -15.58 3.03
C TYR A 91 -4.60 -14.82 4.08
N GLY A 92 -3.99 -15.56 5.00
CA GLY A 92 -3.15 -15.02 6.07
C GLY A 92 -3.93 -14.45 7.26
N GLY A 93 -5.25 -14.30 7.17
CA GLY A 93 -6.09 -13.67 8.20
C GLY A 93 -5.90 -14.25 9.60
N LYS A 94 -6.02 -15.58 9.73
CA LYS A 94 -5.84 -16.27 11.01
C LYS A 94 -4.48 -15.99 11.67
N LEU A 95 -3.41 -16.01 10.88
CA LEU A 95 -2.05 -15.79 11.37
C LEU A 95 -1.83 -14.32 11.76
N ILE A 96 -2.32 -13.40 10.94
CA ILE A 96 -2.20 -11.95 11.19
C ILE A 96 -3.00 -11.56 12.43
N ASN A 97 -4.22 -12.10 12.59
CA ASN A 97 -5.03 -11.86 13.77
C ASN A 97 -4.37 -12.45 15.02
N ALA A 98 -3.88 -13.69 14.96
CA ALA A 98 -3.15 -14.29 16.09
C ALA A 98 -1.93 -13.45 16.50
N TYR A 99 -1.15 -12.97 15.52
CA TYR A 99 -0.01 -12.08 15.78
C TYR A 99 -0.45 -10.75 16.41
N GLN A 100 -1.50 -10.12 15.90
CA GLN A 100 -2.02 -8.86 16.44
C GLN A 100 -2.59 -9.02 17.85
N SER A 101 -3.33 -10.10 18.12
CA SER A 101 -3.84 -10.42 19.46
C SER A 101 -2.69 -10.63 20.45
N MET A 102 -1.67 -11.41 20.07
CA MET A 102 -0.48 -11.59 20.90
C MET A 102 0.25 -10.28 21.17
N LYS A 103 0.43 -9.44 20.15
CA LYS A 103 1.05 -8.12 20.30
C LYS A 103 0.24 -7.22 21.25
N ALA A 104 -1.09 -7.21 21.14
CA ALA A 104 -1.95 -6.44 22.02
C ALA A 104 -1.90 -6.93 23.48
N ILE A 105 -1.82 -8.24 23.71
CA ILE A 105 -1.67 -8.81 25.05
C ILE A 105 -0.31 -8.42 25.65
N LEU A 106 0.77 -8.63 24.90
CA LEU A 106 2.14 -8.42 25.41
C LEU A 106 2.52 -6.93 25.54
N GLN A 107 2.02 -6.06 24.67
CA GLN A 107 2.45 -4.65 24.60
C GLN A 107 1.38 -3.66 25.07
N LEU A 108 0.10 -4.02 25.03
CA LEU A 108 -1.02 -3.12 25.30
C LEU A 108 -1.90 -3.58 26.48
N GLY A 109 -1.42 -4.52 27.30
CA GLY A 109 -2.11 -4.97 28.51
C GLY A 109 -3.47 -5.62 28.25
N GLY A 110 -3.69 -6.21 27.08
CA GLY A 110 -4.90 -6.98 26.75
C GLY A 110 -6.17 -6.15 26.45
N SER A 111 -6.16 -4.82 26.57
CA SER A 111 -7.36 -3.98 26.40
C SER A 111 -7.80 -3.71 24.95
N GLN A 112 -7.29 -4.47 23.96
CA GLN A 112 -7.63 -4.31 22.53
C GLN A 112 -7.63 -5.65 21.77
N VAL A 113 -7.90 -6.77 22.45
CA VAL A 113 -7.91 -8.11 21.80
C VAL A 113 -9.10 -8.29 20.85
N ASP A 114 -10.15 -7.47 20.99
CA ASP A 114 -11.42 -7.62 20.26
C ASP A 114 -11.51 -6.86 18.93
N LYS A 115 -10.48 -6.09 18.53
CA LYS A 115 -10.45 -5.54 17.17
C LYS A 115 -9.86 -6.57 16.22
N LEU A 116 -10.75 -7.47 15.79
CA LEU A 116 -10.63 -8.15 14.50
C LEU A 116 -10.14 -7.15 13.46
N GLU A 117 -9.33 -7.58 12.50
CA GLU A 117 -8.77 -6.74 11.42
C GLU A 117 -9.80 -5.93 10.61
N PHE A 118 -11.09 -6.16 10.85
CA PHE A 118 -12.24 -5.48 10.23
C PHE A 118 -12.69 -4.23 11.01
N PRO A 119 -13.16 -3.18 10.31
CA PRO A 119 -13.16 -3.04 8.85
C PRO A 119 -11.73 -2.99 8.30
N LEU A 120 -11.48 -3.79 7.26
CA LEU A 120 -10.14 -3.98 6.69
C LEU A 120 -10.01 -3.14 5.42
N ILE A 121 -9.03 -2.25 5.42
CA ILE A 121 -8.54 -1.51 4.26
C ILE A 121 -7.41 -2.33 3.65
N LEU A 122 -7.55 -2.68 2.37
CA LEU A 122 -6.51 -3.36 1.59
C LEU A 122 -5.61 -2.33 0.89
N GLY A 123 -4.65 -2.80 0.09
CA GLY A 123 -3.68 -1.94 -0.57
C GLY A 123 -2.34 -1.98 0.12
N ARG A 124 -1.34 -2.40 -0.64
CA ARG A 124 0.02 -2.63 -0.13
C ARG A 124 0.96 -1.49 -0.45
N ASP A 125 0.84 -0.97 -1.67
CA ASP A 125 1.73 0.04 -2.20
C ASP A 125 1.07 1.40 -2.14
N PHE A 126 1.87 2.43 -1.97
CA PHE A 126 1.38 3.80 -2.10
C PHE A 126 2.48 4.72 -2.62
N CYS A 127 2.04 5.84 -3.18
CA CYS A 127 2.80 7.07 -3.29
C CYS A 127 1.95 8.20 -2.71
N GLY A 128 2.58 9.13 -1.99
CA GLY A 128 1.87 10.20 -1.30
C GLY A 128 2.80 11.20 -0.64
N GLU A 129 2.23 12.01 0.24
CA GLU A 129 2.94 13.09 0.94
C GLU A 129 2.81 12.94 2.46
N ILE A 130 3.91 13.13 3.19
CA ILE A 130 3.89 13.10 4.64
C ILE A 130 3.16 14.34 5.17
N ILE A 131 2.05 14.13 5.87
CA ILE A 131 1.28 15.23 6.49
C ILE A 131 1.46 15.31 8.02
N ARG A 132 1.97 14.24 8.65
CA ARG A 132 2.30 14.21 10.07
C ARG A 132 3.39 13.17 10.31
N LYS A 133 4.25 13.38 11.30
CA LYS A 133 5.26 12.41 11.73
C LYS A 133 5.35 12.28 13.24
N GLY A 134 5.71 11.10 13.72
CA GLY A 134 6.08 10.89 15.11
C GLY A 134 7.39 11.60 15.47
N PRO A 135 7.65 11.83 16.77
CA PRO A 135 8.81 12.60 17.23
C PRO A 135 10.15 11.94 16.94
N ASN A 136 10.18 10.63 16.70
CA ASN A 136 11.41 9.87 16.45
C ASN A 136 11.63 9.56 14.97
N VAL A 137 10.85 10.16 14.06
CA VAL A 137 11.10 10.12 12.61
C VAL A 137 12.16 11.17 12.30
N THR A 138 13.35 10.72 11.87
CA THR A 138 14.52 11.58 11.62
C THR A 138 14.92 11.63 10.16
N LYS A 139 14.55 10.63 9.35
CA LYS A 139 14.93 10.54 7.93
C LYS A 139 14.05 11.36 6.99
N PHE A 140 12.88 11.78 7.46
CA PHE A 140 11.85 12.42 6.64
C PHE A 140 11.21 13.62 7.34
N ASN A 141 10.65 14.51 6.53
CA ASN A 141 9.97 15.73 6.93
C ASN A 141 8.52 15.75 6.46
N ILE A 142 7.71 16.60 7.11
CA ILE A 142 6.37 16.92 6.61
C ILE A 142 6.51 17.64 5.27
N GLY A 143 5.71 17.25 4.27
CA GLY A 143 5.77 17.74 2.90
C GLY A 143 6.60 16.85 1.96
N ASP A 144 7.39 15.91 2.47
CA ASP A 144 8.15 15.00 1.61
C ASP A 144 7.20 14.09 0.82
N LYS A 145 7.46 13.98 -0.50
CA LYS A 145 6.84 12.96 -1.35
C LYS A 145 7.53 11.63 -1.14
N VAL A 146 6.76 10.63 -0.74
CA VAL A 146 7.25 9.30 -0.40
C VAL A 146 6.43 8.22 -1.07
N TYR A 147 7.05 7.07 -1.28
CA TYR A 147 6.43 5.86 -1.77
C TYR A 147 6.95 4.66 -0.96
N GLY A 148 6.18 3.59 -0.91
CA GLY A 148 6.56 2.44 -0.11
C GLY A 148 5.54 1.31 -0.11
N ALA A 149 5.90 0.23 0.58
CA ALA A 149 5.04 -0.91 0.84
C ALA A 149 4.86 -1.05 2.36
N LEU A 150 3.62 -0.85 2.84
CA LEU A 150 3.27 -0.96 4.27
C LEU A 150 3.63 -2.35 4.88
N ASN A 151 3.60 -2.52 6.20
CA ASN A 151 3.63 -3.88 6.75
C ASN A 151 2.27 -4.60 6.62
N VAL A 152 2.25 -5.93 6.47
CA VAL A 152 1.01 -6.74 6.32
C VAL A 152 0.05 -6.64 7.50
N THR A 153 0.54 -6.19 8.66
CA THR A 153 -0.22 -6.00 9.90
C THR A 153 -0.87 -4.62 10.01
N ARG A 154 -0.60 -3.70 9.07
CA ARG A 154 -1.20 -2.36 9.02
C ARG A 154 -2.46 -2.34 8.15
N GLN A 155 -3.31 -1.35 8.40
CA GLN A 155 -4.37 -0.96 7.46
C GLN A 155 -3.74 -0.43 6.16
N GLY A 156 -4.34 -0.78 5.03
CA GLY A 156 -3.78 -0.57 3.71
C GLY A 156 -3.94 0.83 3.12
N SER A 157 -3.47 0.97 1.89
CA SER A 157 -3.39 2.23 1.12
C SER A 157 -4.58 2.51 0.20
N PHE A 158 -5.60 1.66 0.14
CA PHE A 158 -6.86 1.97 -0.56
C PHE A 158 -7.73 2.95 0.25
N ALA A 159 -7.13 4.07 0.63
CA ALA A 159 -7.67 5.12 1.48
C ALA A 159 -7.02 6.47 1.12
N GLN A 160 -7.67 7.57 1.51
CA GLN A 160 -7.07 8.90 1.34
C GLN A 160 -5.81 9.11 2.20
N TYR A 161 -5.70 8.39 3.32
CA TYR A 161 -4.54 8.44 4.20
C TYR A 161 -4.14 7.05 4.68
N CYS A 162 -2.84 6.83 4.84
CA CYS A 162 -2.30 5.61 5.45
C CYS A 162 -1.22 5.97 6.47
N ALA A 163 -0.97 5.06 7.42
CA ALA A 163 0.14 5.17 8.36
C ALA A 163 1.23 4.18 7.97
N ALA A 164 2.48 4.65 7.93
CA ALA A 164 3.64 3.83 7.59
C ALA A 164 4.75 4.02 8.63
N GLY A 165 5.58 2.99 8.82
CA GLY A 165 6.83 3.13 9.58
C GLY A 165 7.89 3.88 8.77
N GLU A 166 8.80 4.59 9.44
CA GLU A 166 9.96 5.24 8.80
C GLU A 166 10.78 4.26 7.92
N ASP A 167 10.80 2.98 8.27
CA ASP A 167 11.48 1.90 7.56
C ASP A 167 10.67 1.27 6.42
N GLU A 168 9.41 1.66 6.25
CA GLU A 168 8.50 1.16 5.20
C GLU A 168 8.44 2.10 3.98
N ILE A 169 9.13 3.25 4.04
CA ILE A 169 9.00 4.34 3.06
C ILE A 169 10.35 4.79 2.51
N CYS A 170 10.32 5.36 1.32
CA CYS A 170 11.45 6.00 0.67
C CYS A 170 11.00 7.29 -0.02
N ILE A 171 11.93 8.22 -0.29
CA ILE A 171 11.65 9.42 -1.09
C ILE A 171 11.24 9.00 -2.50
N LYS A 172 10.13 9.56 -2.98
CA LYS A 172 9.65 9.35 -4.35
C LYS A 172 10.69 9.92 -5.34
N PRO A 173 11.11 9.18 -6.38
CA PRO A 173 11.93 9.75 -7.43
C PRO A 173 11.22 10.90 -8.16
N ASN A 174 11.95 11.99 -8.43
CA ASN A 174 11.39 13.20 -9.04
C ASN A 174 11.06 13.04 -10.54
N ASN A 175 11.59 12.02 -11.19
CA ASN A 175 11.47 11.81 -12.64
C ASN A 175 10.34 10.84 -13.04
N ILE A 176 9.49 10.43 -12.10
CA ILE A 176 8.35 9.54 -12.35
C ILE A 176 7.06 10.11 -11.74
N SER A 177 5.91 9.72 -12.29
CA SER A 177 4.59 10.11 -11.77
C SER A 177 4.30 9.48 -10.41
N ASP A 178 3.26 9.95 -9.72
CA ASP A 178 2.82 9.33 -8.46
C ASP A 178 2.31 7.89 -8.69
N GLU A 179 1.64 7.66 -9.83
CA GLU A 179 1.15 6.34 -10.26
C GLU A 179 2.30 5.38 -10.59
N GLU A 180 3.30 5.85 -11.32
CA GLU A 180 4.51 5.07 -11.63
C GLU A 180 5.25 4.70 -10.35
N ALA A 181 5.42 5.66 -9.43
CA ALA A 181 6.02 5.38 -8.13
C ALA A 181 5.20 4.36 -7.34
N ALA A 182 3.87 4.50 -7.25
CA ALA A 182 3.03 3.57 -6.52
C ALA A 182 3.02 2.14 -7.11
N ALA A 183 3.36 1.95 -8.38
CA ALA A 183 3.38 0.64 -9.04
C ALA A 183 4.60 -0.24 -8.67
N LEU A 184 5.63 0.34 -8.04
CA LEU A 184 6.93 -0.30 -7.81
C LEU A 184 7.11 -1.04 -6.47
N PRO A 185 6.67 -0.53 -5.30
CA PRO A 185 7.29 -0.90 -4.02
C PRO A 185 7.25 -2.39 -3.70
N LEU A 186 6.06 -3.02 -3.66
CA LEU A 186 5.94 -4.43 -3.29
C LEU A 186 6.62 -5.34 -4.30
N VAL A 187 6.43 -5.09 -5.60
CA VAL A 187 7.00 -5.93 -6.66
C VAL A 187 8.53 -5.82 -6.73
N SER A 188 9.06 -4.60 -6.55
CA SER A 188 10.50 -4.34 -6.50
C SER A 188 11.14 -4.95 -5.27
N LEU A 189 10.54 -4.78 -4.09
CA LEU A 189 11.03 -5.42 -2.86
C LEU A 189 10.99 -6.94 -2.96
N THR A 190 9.94 -7.51 -3.57
CA THR A 190 9.83 -8.96 -3.77
C THR A 190 10.92 -9.47 -4.71
N SER A 191 11.13 -8.78 -5.84
CA SER A 191 12.18 -9.12 -6.81
C SER A 191 13.57 -9.00 -6.18
N TRP A 192 13.86 -7.85 -5.59
CA TRP A 192 15.14 -7.56 -4.95
C TRP A 192 15.46 -8.57 -3.85
N TYR A 193 14.49 -8.89 -2.98
CA TYR A 193 14.68 -9.87 -1.92
C TYR A 193 15.01 -11.26 -2.51
N ALA A 194 14.30 -11.67 -3.56
CA ALA A 194 14.55 -12.96 -4.19
C ALA A 194 15.96 -13.06 -4.80
N ILE A 195 16.39 -12.01 -5.51
CA ILE A 195 17.72 -11.93 -6.12
C ILE A 195 18.78 -11.91 -5.02
N GLN A 196 18.69 -10.97 -4.08
CA GLN A 196 19.72 -10.77 -3.06
C GLN A 196 19.87 -11.95 -2.11
N LYS A 197 18.78 -12.67 -1.79
CA LYS A 197 18.80 -13.78 -0.82
C LYS A 197 19.02 -15.14 -1.44
N PHE A 198 18.51 -15.41 -2.64
CA PHE A 198 18.50 -16.76 -3.19
C PHE A 198 19.36 -16.95 -4.44
N SER A 199 19.61 -15.90 -5.23
CA SER A 199 20.40 -16.05 -6.46
C SER A 199 21.92 -15.97 -6.22
N GLY A 200 22.34 -15.34 -5.13
CA GLY A 200 23.74 -14.97 -4.89
C GLY A 200 24.26 -13.89 -5.85
N PHE A 201 23.39 -13.32 -6.69
CA PHE A 201 23.74 -12.23 -7.59
C PHE A 201 23.71 -10.89 -6.86
N ASN A 202 24.65 -10.04 -7.23
CA ASN A 202 24.69 -8.64 -6.85
C ASN A 202 25.41 -7.85 -7.94
N GLU A 203 25.46 -6.54 -7.79
CA GLU A 203 26.08 -5.60 -8.74
C GLU A 203 27.53 -5.97 -9.09
N GLN A 204 28.27 -6.61 -8.19
CA GLN A 204 29.69 -6.92 -8.37
C GLN A 204 29.94 -8.24 -9.10
N ASN A 205 28.97 -9.15 -9.12
CA ASN A 205 29.18 -10.52 -9.60
C ASN A 205 28.19 -10.98 -10.68
N ALA A 206 27.25 -10.13 -11.10
CA ALA A 206 26.22 -10.50 -12.08
C ALA A 206 26.72 -10.50 -13.53
N LEU A 207 27.78 -9.77 -13.85
CA LEU A 207 28.27 -9.60 -15.22
C LEU A 207 28.64 -10.95 -15.87
N GLY A 208 28.13 -11.19 -17.08
CA GLY A 208 28.37 -12.42 -17.84
C GLY A 208 27.60 -13.64 -17.35
N LYS A 209 26.82 -13.53 -16.27
CA LYS A 209 25.95 -14.62 -15.80
C LYS A 209 24.66 -14.70 -16.60
N ARG A 210 24.05 -15.88 -16.59
CA ARG A 210 22.77 -16.15 -17.23
C ARG A 210 21.69 -16.32 -16.16
N ALA A 211 20.58 -15.63 -16.32
CA ALA A 211 19.40 -15.75 -15.47
C ALA A 211 18.19 -16.25 -16.28
N LEU A 212 17.31 -17.00 -15.62
CA LEU A 212 16.01 -17.40 -16.17
C LEU A 212 14.91 -16.84 -15.27
N VAL A 213 14.05 -15.98 -15.82
CA VAL A 213 12.90 -15.41 -15.12
C VAL A 213 11.61 -16.07 -15.61
N ILE A 214 11.06 -16.98 -14.80
CA ILE A 214 9.77 -17.63 -15.10
C ILE A 214 8.65 -16.67 -14.70
N GLY A 215 7.78 -16.30 -15.65
CA GLY A 215 6.72 -15.31 -15.42
C GLY A 215 7.18 -13.85 -15.56
N ALA A 216 8.16 -13.60 -16.44
CA ALA A 216 8.76 -12.28 -16.69
C ALA A 216 7.76 -11.16 -17.08
N SER A 217 6.55 -11.50 -17.54
CA SER A 217 5.52 -10.51 -17.91
C SER A 217 4.66 -10.02 -16.74
N GLY A 218 4.75 -10.66 -15.56
CA GLY A 218 4.13 -10.15 -14.33
C GLY A 218 5.03 -9.11 -13.66
N GLY A 219 4.54 -8.37 -12.68
CA GLY A 219 5.24 -7.20 -12.10
C GLY A 219 6.53 -7.57 -11.41
N VAL A 220 6.54 -8.64 -10.61
CA VAL A 220 7.78 -9.15 -10.01
C VAL A 220 8.75 -9.61 -11.10
N GLY A 221 8.27 -10.35 -12.10
CA GLY A 221 9.11 -10.86 -13.18
C GLY A 221 9.66 -9.76 -14.08
N HIS A 222 8.87 -8.71 -14.32
CA HIS A 222 9.25 -7.57 -15.14
C HIS A 222 10.34 -6.77 -14.44
N ILE A 223 10.17 -6.47 -13.13
CA ILE A 223 11.22 -5.82 -12.35
C ILE A 223 12.46 -6.72 -12.21
N ALA A 224 12.31 -8.04 -12.07
CA ALA A 224 13.45 -8.96 -12.04
C ALA A 224 14.24 -9.04 -13.36
N THR A 225 13.61 -8.62 -14.47
CA THR A 225 14.24 -8.63 -15.80
C THR A 225 15.05 -7.36 -16.07
N GLN A 226 14.67 -6.24 -15.44
CA GLN A 226 15.41 -4.96 -15.50
C GLN A 226 16.70 -5.07 -14.68
#